data_AF-A0A1H4QJE6-F1
#
_entry.id   AF-A0A1H4QJE6-F1
#
_cell.length_a   1.000
_cell.length_b   1.000
_cell.length_c   1.000
_cell.angle_alpha   90.00
_cell.angle_beta   90.00
_cell.angle_gamma   90.00
#
_symmetry.space_group_name_H-M   'P 1'
#
loop_
_entity.id
_entity.type
_entity.pdbx_description
1 polymer ?
#
loop_
_entity_poly.entity_id
_entity_poly.type
_entity_poly.pdbx_seq_one_letter_code
_entity_poly.pdbx_strand_id
1 'polypeptide(L)'
;MPSKKSARLAALTVAAVCSAASTVIITAPAHADSMRIHDVQGSTRISPYAGKQVTDVAGIVTGVRTYGSSRGFWIQDPTPDDNPATSEGVFVFTSSNPKVAVGDSVLVSGTVSEYVPGGASSGNQSLTEITKPVITVVSSGNAVPAAKVIDAKSVPAAYSPEGDTAAGGSVNGLTLEPGKYALDYYESLEGENVKVADTRVVGATDPYTELWVTVKPWENRNRRGGTVYGAYDSQNTGRLQIQSLGKTADFPTANVGDVLQGATSGPLDYNQFGGYTLVANQLGTLKSAGLTREATQKQARGELAVATYNVENLDPSDATFAEHASAIVNSLQSPDIVSLEEIQDNNGATNDGTVAADQTMTKLIDAIVAAGGPKYDWRSIDPVNNADGGEPGGNIRQVFLFNPERVSFTDRAGGDATTAVGVTKVRGKAALTHSPGRIDPANAAFGSSRKPLVGEFVFRGKTVFVIANHLNSKGGDQGLTAQYQPPSRSSEVQRHAQATAIHSFVKDILDTQKNADVIALGDINDFEFSDTVKILEGDGELWSAIKSLPKSERYSYVYQGNAQTLDQILVSPSIRRGCDFEYDSVHVNAEFNDQISDHDPQVLRFRP
;
A
#
# COMPACT_ATOMS: atom_id res chain seq x y z
N MET A 1 49.97 -21.98 -87.26
CA MET A 1 50.35 -23.41 -87.46
C MET A 1 51.26 -23.84 -86.31
N PRO A 2 51.38 -25.15 -85.95
CA PRO A 2 52.10 -25.66 -84.77
C PRO A 2 53.65 -25.62 -84.93
N SER A 3 54.52 -25.93 -83.94
CA SER A 3 54.45 -26.74 -82.68
C SER A 3 55.43 -26.14 -81.60
N LYS A 4 55.56 -26.45 -80.28
CA LYS A 4 55.34 -27.60 -79.35
C LYS A 4 56.34 -28.78 -79.56
N LYS A 5 57.05 -29.36 -78.58
CA LYS A 5 57.01 -29.46 -77.08
C LYS A 5 58.47 -29.39 -76.50
N SER A 6 58.81 -28.97 -75.27
CA SER A 6 58.52 -29.48 -73.89
C SER A 6 59.04 -30.91 -73.63
N ALA A 7 59.65 -31.28 -72.48
CA ALA A 7 59.99 -30.60 -71.20
C ALA A 7 61.37 -31.14 -70.69
N ARG A 8 61.86 -31.11 -69.43
CA ARG A 8 61.37 -30.80 -68.05
C ARG A 8 62.59 -30.48 -67.13
N LEU A 9 62.40 -30.18 -65.84
CA LEU A 9 63.46 -29.97 -64.82
C LEU A 9 63.27 -30.82 -63.56
N ALA A 10 64.37 -31.06 -62.82
CA ALA A 10 64.44 -31.27 -61.37
C ALA A 10 65.83 -30.83 -60.87
N ALA A 11 65.95 -30.20 -59.70
CA ALA A 11 67.18 -29.57 -59.20
C ALA A 11 67.49 -29.95 -57.73
N LEU A 12 68.73 -29.67 -57.30
CA LEU A 12 69.35 -30.22 -56.08
C LEU A 12 69.32 -29.25 -54.87
N THR A 13 69.27 -29.82 -53.67
CA THR A 13 69.85 -29.36 -52.36
C THR A 13 70.15 -27.88 -52.09
N VAL A 14 69.76 -27.41 -50.90
CA VAL A 14 70.67 -26.83 -49.88
C VAL A 14 70.15 -27.22 -48.48
N ALA A 15 71.03 -27.33 -47.48
CA ALA A 15 70.68 -27.52 -46.07
C ALA A 15 71.30 -26.41 -45.20
N ALA A 16 70.63 -26.04 -44.10
CA ALA A 16 71.16 -25.16 -43.06
C ALA A 16 70.54 -25.53 -41.70
N VAL A 17 71.31 -25.42 -40.62
CA VAL A 17 70.88 -25.71 -39.24
C VAL A 17 70.70 -24.41 -38.48
N CYS A 18 69.55 -24.23 -37.82
CA CYS A 18 69.34 -23.24 -36.76
C CYS A 18 68.33 -23.78 -35.75
N SER A 19 68.53 -23.46 -34.47
CA SER A 19 67.65 -23.89 -33.38
C SER A 19 66.33 -23.12 -33.40
N ALA A 20 65.21 -23.83 -33.54
CA ALA A 20 63.89 -23.26 -33.31
C ALA A 20 63.41 -23.64 -31.89
N ALA A 21 63.16 -22.64 -31.05
CA ALA A 21 62.32 -22.86 -29.88
C ALA A 21 60.89 -23.16 -30.37
N SER A 22 60.29 -24.24 -29.90
CA SER A 22 58.90 -24.58 -30.23
C SER A 22 57.95 -23.63 -29.51
N THR A 23 57.73 -22.45 -30.09
CA THR A 23 56.66 -21.55 -29.67
C THR A 23 55.33 -22.26 -29.90
N VAL A 24 54.81 -22.90 -28.86
CA VAL A 24 53.44 -23.40 -28.86
C VAL A 24 52.55 -22.17 -28.89
N ILE A 25 52.08 -21.81 -30.08
CA ILE A 25 51.01 -20.84 -30.23
C ILE A 25 49.77 -21.53 -29.70
N ILE A 26 49.55 -21.39 -28.38
CA ILE A 26 48.24 -21.63 -27.79
C ILE A 26 47.34 -20.54 -28.37
N THR A 27 46.70 -20.85 -29.49
CA THR A 27 45.50 -20.14 -29.91
C THR A 27 44.49 -20.42 -28.81
N ALA A 28 44.37 -19.49 -27.86
CA ALA A 28 43.21 -19.45 -26.99
C ALA A 28 41.97 -19.54 -27.91
N PRO A 29 40.98 -20.39 -27.60
CA PRO A 29 39.75 -20.39 -28.36
C PRO A 29 39.21 -18.95 -28.31
N ALA A 30 38.85 -18.41 -29.47
CA ALA A 30 38.10 -17.15 -29.48
C ALA A 30 36.85 -17.42 -28.65
N HIS A 31 36.70 -16.71 -27.53
CA HIS A 31 35.45 -16.71 -26.80
C HIS A 31 34.39 -16.20 -27.79
N ALA A 32 33.44 -17.07 -28.14
CA ALA A 32 32.13 -16.56 -28.48
C ALA A 32 31.63 -15.82 -27.24
N ASP A 33 31.05 -14.63 -27.41
CA ASP A 33 30.62 -13.79 -26.29
C ASP A 33 29.68 -14.60 -25.41
N SER A 34 30.15 -14.88 -24.18
CA SER A 34 29.47 -15.78 -23.25
C SER A 34 28.36 -15.01 -22.54
N MET A 35 27.13 -15.52 -22.65
CA MET A 35 25.90 -14.94 -22.08
C MET A 35 26.17 -14.24 -20.74
N ARG A 36 25.98 -12.92 -20.72
CA ARG A 36 26.07 -12.06 -19.53
C ARG A 36 24.72 -11.94 -18.85
N ILE A 37 24.68 -11.31 -17.67
CA ILE A 37 23.42 -11.10 -16.97
C ILE A 37 22.59 -9.99 -17.67
N HIS A 38 23.22 -8.93 -18.18
CA HIS A 38 22.54 -7.95 -19.06
C HIS A 38 21.89 -8.57 -20.33
N ASP A 39 22.48 -9.63 -20.92
CA ASP A 39 21.82 -10.36 -22.01
C ASP A 39 20.53 -11.03 -21.55
N VAL A 40 20.53 -11.61 -20.33
CA VAL A 40 19.40 -12.33 -19.74
C VAL A 40 18.29 -11.36 -19.35
N GLN A 41 18.61 -10.23 -18.71
CA GLN A 41 17.63 -9.21 -18.32
C GLN A 41 17.07 -8.48 -19.56
N GLY A 42 17.95 -7.99 -20.44
CA GLY A 42 17.58 -7.13 -21.56
C GLY A 42 17.17 -5.71 -21.15
N SER A 43 16.70 -4.92 -22.12
CA SER A 43 16.38 -3.49 -21.94
C SER A 43 14.89 -3.19 -21.74
N THR A 44 14.13 -4.20 -21.31
CA THR A 44 12.67 -4.22 -21.15
C THR A 44 12.29 -5.03 -19.91
N ARG A 45 11.08 -4.86 -19.38
CA ARG A 45 10.53 -5.55 -18.19
C ARG A 45 10.26 -7.05 -18.35
N ILE A 46 10.76 -7.62 -19.44
CA ILE A 46 10.54 -9.00 -19.86
C ILE A 46 11.84 -9.41 -20.53
N SER A 47 12.40 -10.53 -20.06
CA SER A 47 13.63 -11.09 -20.57
C SER A 47 13.51 -11.43 -22.06
N PRO A 48 14.46 -11.02 -22.92
CA PRO A 48 14.56 -11.53 -24.28
C PRO A 48 14.89 -13.03 -24.32
N TYR A 49 15.18 -13.67 -23.18
CA TYR A 49 15.37 -15.10 -23.00
C TYR A 49 14.26 -15.81 -22.25
N ALA A 50 13.15 -15.15 -21.91
CA ALA A 50 11.99 -15.77 -21.25
C ALA A 50 11.56 -17.09 -21.93
N GLY A 51 11.49 -18.17 -21.15
CA GLY A 51 11.18 -19.53 -21.61
C GLY A 51 12.30 -20.28 -22.33
N LYS A 52 13.49 -19.67 -22.49
CA LYS A 52 14.66 -20.28 -23.17
C LYS A 52 15.65 -20.85 -22.15
N GLN A 53 16.46 -21.80 -22.61
CA GLN A 53 17.60 -22.32 -21.86
C GLN A 53 18.81 -21.39 -22.03
N VAL A 54 19.47 -21.04 -20.93
CA VAL A 54 20.78 -20.38 -20.89
C VAL A 54 21.83 -21.33 -20.30
N THR A 55 23.08 -21.12 -20.68
CA THR A 55 24.21 -22.00 -20.32
C THR A 55 25.36 -21.17 -19.79
N ASP A 56 25.88 -21.58 -18.64
CA ASP A 56 27.07 -21.05 -17.98
C ASP A 56 27.11 -19.51 -17.86
N VAL A 57 25.97 -18.92 -17.50
CA VAL A 57 25.86 -17.51 -17.12
C VAL A 57 26.71 -17.28 -15.88
N ALA A 58 27.67 -16.36 -15.97
CA ALA A 58 28.64 -16.10 -14.92
C ALA A 58 28.15 -15.02 -13.95
N GLY A 59 28.51 -15.11 -12.67
CA GLY A 59 28.25 -14.04 -11.70
C GLY A 59 28.83 -14.32 -10.32
N ILE A 60 28.86 -13.29 -9.47
CA ILE A 60 29.21 -13.39 -8.05
C ILE A 60 27.93 -13.39 -7.21
N VAL A 61 27.81 -14.31 -6.26
CA VAL A 61 26.65 -14.40 -5.35
C VAL A 61 26.61 -13.19 -4.41
N THR A 62 25.54 -12.38 -4.48
CA THR A 62 25.34 -11.15 -3.70
C THR A 62 24.47 -11.36 -2.45
N GLY A 63 23.56 -12.35 -2.48
CA GLY A 63 22.67 -12.68 -1.36
C GLY A 63 22.06 -14.08 -1.52
N VAL A 64 21.63 -14.70 -0.42
CA VAL A 64 21.08 -16.07 -0.40
C VAL A 64 19.81 -16.14 0.46
N ARG A 65 18.66 -16.44 -0.15
CA ARG A 65 17.34 -16.56 0.52
C ARG A 65 17.03 -18.03 0.82
N THR A 66 17.04 -18.38 2.11
CA THR A 66 16.83 -19.77 2.60
C THR A 66 15.45 -20.00 3.25
N TYR A 67 14.66 -18.95 3.42
CA TYR A 67 13.31 -18.95 3.98
C TYR A 67 12.24 -18.79 2.89
N GLY A 68 10.96 -18.87 3.26
CA GLY A 68 9.83 -18.70 2.35
C GLY A 68 9.66 -19.84 1.33
N SER A 69 8.87 -19.58 0.29
CA SER A 69 8.68 -20.44 -0.89
C SER A 69 9.73 -20.15 -1.97
N SER A 70 10.01 -18.86 -2.24
CA SER A 70 11.03 -18.41 -3.19
C SER A 70 12.45 -18.56 -2.63
N ARG A 71 12.91 -19.81 -2.48
CA ARG A 71 14.29 -20.11 -2.09
C ARG A 71 15.21 -20.06 -3.30
N GLY A 72 16.34 -19.36 -3.14
CA GLY A 72 17.27 -19.07 -4.21
C GLY A 72 18.37 -18.12 -3.75
N PHE A 73 19.11 -17.57 -4.71
CA PHE A 73 20.19 -16.63 -4.46
C PHE A 73 20.31 -15.67 -5.64
N TRP A 74 20.83 -14.47 -5.38
CA TRP A 74 21.11 -13.49 -6.42
C TRP A 74 22.56 -13.61 -6.86
N ILE A 75 22.78 -13.49 -8.17
CA ILE A 75 24.11 -13.31 -8.76
C ILE A 75 24.16 -11.96 -9.46
N GLN A 76 25.33 -11.33 -9.46
CA GLN A 76 25.59 -10.08 -10.20
C GLN A 76 26.90 -10.17 -10.98
N ASP A 77 26.94 -9.59 -12.18
CA ASP A 77 28.12 -9.62 -13.03
C ASP A 77 29.24 -8.72 -12.43
N PRO A 78 30.48 -9.21 -12.28
CA PRO A 78 31.61 -8.39 -11.83
C PRO A 78 32.16 -7.45 -12.93
N THR A 79 31.66 -7.57 -14.15
CA THR A 79 32.07 -6.84 -15.37
C THR A 79 30.86 -6.25 -16.09
N PRO A 80 30.22 -5.22 -15.51
CA PRO A 80 29.00 -4.62 -16.05
C PRO A 80 29.22 -3.88 -17.38
N ASP A 81 28.14 -3.70 -18.14
CA ASP A 81 28.11 -2.88 -19.35
C ASP A 81 27.87 -1.38 -19.09
N ASP A 82 27.84 -0.59 -20.16
CA ASP A 82 27.60 0.87 -20.13
C ASP A 82 26.12 1.25 -20.35
N ASN A 83 25.21 0.28 -20.48
CA ASN A 83 23.79 0.53 -20.81
C ASN A 83 22.94 0.65 -19.54
N PRO A 84 22.46 1.84 -19.17
CA PRO A 84 21.69 2.02 -17.94
C PRO A 84 20.33 1.31 -17.95
N ALA A 85 19.86 0.81 -19.10
CA ALA A 85 18.58 0.12 -19.24
C ALA A 85 18.66 -1.41 -19.02
N THR A 86 19.84 -1.99 -18.81
CA THR A 86 20.04 -3.40 -18.47
C THR A 86 20.47 -3.55 -17.01
N SER A 87 19.86 -4.49 -16.29
CA SER A 87 20.35 -4.88 -14.96
C SER A 87 21.47 -5.93 -15.09
N GLU A 88 22.44 -5.85 -14.19
CA GLU A 88 23.54 -6.80 -14.07
C GLU A 88 23.31 -7.86 -12.99
N GLY A 89 22.17 -7.82 -12.32
CA GLY A 89 21.72 -8.82 -11.35
C GLY A 89 20.63 -9.72 -11.90
N VAL A 90 20.56 -10.96 -11.40
CA VAL A 90 19.46 -11.90 -11.67
C VAL A 90 19.26 -12.88 -10.51
N PHE A 91 18.01 -13.28 -10.25
CA PHE A 91 17.69 -14.28 -9.22
C PHE A 91 17.79 -15.71 -9.77
N VAL A 92 18.33 -16.62 -8.96
CA VAL A 92 18.48 -18.04 -9.28
C VAL A 92 17.60 -18.86 -8.35
N PHE A 93 16.41 -19.25 -8.83
CA PHE A 93 15.42 -19.98 -8.05
C PHE A 93 15.73 -21.48 -7.97
N THR A 94 15.88 -21.98 -6.74
CA THR A 94 16.32 -23.36 -6.44
C THR A 94 15.24 -24.22 -5.79
N SER A 95 14.09 -23.66 -5.42
CA SER A 95 12.98 -24.30 -4.66
C SER A 95 13.35 -24.94 -3.31
N SER A 96 14.62 -24.85 -2.92
CA SER A 96 15.26 -25.55 -1.80
C SER A 96 16.45 -24.73 -1.30
N ASN A 97 17.03 -25.02 -0.13
CA ASN A 97 18.15 -24.24 0.39
C ASN A 97 19.37 -24.33 -0.56
N PRO A 98 19.88 -23.20 -1.11
CA PRO A 98 21.07 -23.21 -1.95
C PRO A 98 22.32 -23.73 -1.21
N LYS A 99 23.29 -24.21 -1.99
CA LYS A 99 24.60 -24.69 -1.50
C LYS A 99 25.75 -23.77 -1.96
N VAL A 100 25.50 -22.47 -1.92
CA VAL A 100 26.44 -21.40 -2.26
C VAL A 100 26.49 -20.37 -1.12
N ALA A 101 27.58 -19.64 -1.04
CA ALA A 101 27.80 -18.54 -0.10
C ALA A 101 27.94 -17.19 -0.84
N VAL A 102 27.68 -16.09 -0.14
CA VAL A 102 27.95 -14.74 -0.65
C VAL A 102 29.45 -14.61 -0.95
N GLY A 103 29.79 -14.09 -2.14
CA GLY A 103 31.16 -14.06 -2.64
C GLY A 103 31.63 -15.35 -3.35
N ASP A 104 30.79 -16.37 -3.52
CA ASP A 104 31.07 -17.43 -4.50
C ASP A 104 30.96 -16.87 -5.92
N SER A 105 31.91 -17.23 -6.78
CA SER A 105 31.82 -17.06 -8.23
C SER A 105 31.22 -18.33 -8.82
N VAL A 106 30.17 -18.19 -9.61
CA VAL A 106 29.40 -19.32 -10.15
C VAL A 106 29.19 -19.23 -11.65
N LEU A 107 29.04 -20.39 -12.28
CA LEU A 107 28.41 -20.55 -13.59
C LEU A 107 27.05 -21.21 -13.37
N VAL A 108 26.00 -20.61 -13.95
CA VAL A 108 24.61 -21.08 -13.83
C VAL A 108 24.04 -21.40 -15.22
N SER A 109 23.59 -22.64 -15.38
CA SER A 109 22.85 -23.11 -16.54
C SER A 109 21.40 -23.40 -16.13
N GLY A 110 20.39 -22.92 -16.85
CA GLY A 110 18.99 -23.04 -16.43
C GLY A 110 17.99 -22.52 -17.46
N THR A 111 16.69 -22.56 -17.13
CA THR A 111 15.62 -21.99 -17.96
C THR A 111 15.21 -20.63 -17.40
N VAL A 112 15.34 -19.56 -18.19
CA VAL A 112 14.92 -18.21 -17.78
C VAL A 112 13.39 -18.14 -17.76
N SER A 113 12.81 -17.50 -16.75
CA SER A 113 11.36 -17.36 -16.58
C SER A 113 11.01 -15.97 -16.05
N GLU A 114 9.85 -15.47 -16.48
CA GLU A 114 9.15 -14.38 -15.81
C GLU A 114 8.39 -14.96 -14.62
N TYR A 115 8.74 -14.57 -13.40
CA TYR A 115 7.94 -14.85 -12.20
C TYR A 115 7.13 -13.61 -11.83
N VAL A 116 5.81 -13.71 -11.68
CA VAL A 116 4.98 -12.59 -11.19
C VAL A 116 4.66 -12.79 -9.71
N PRO A 117 5.24 -11.98 -8.79
CA PRO A 117 4.87 -12.00 -7.37
C PRO A 117 3.38 -11.74 -7.20
N GLY A 118 2.70 -12.56 -6.38
CA GLY A 118 1.22 -12.52 -6.24
C GLY A 118 0.44 -13.13 -7.41
N GLY A 119 1.12 -13.60 -8.47
CA GLY A 119 0.51 -14.22 -9.65
C GLY A 119 -0.03 -13.22 -10.68
N ALA A 120 -0.22 -13.68 -11.92
CA ALA A 120 -0.51 -12.81 -13.07
C ALA A 120 -1.80 -11.97 -12.94
N SER A 121 -2.78 -12.40 -12.14
CA SER A 121 -4.02 -11.66 -11.87
C SER A 121 -3.84 -10.42 -10.98
N SER A 122 -2.69 -10.25 -10.33
CA SER A 122 -2.37 -9.06 -9.51
C SER A 122 -2.15 -7.78 -10.32
N GLY A 123 -1.73 -7.91 -11.58
CA GLY A 123 -1.22 -6.78 -12.36
C GLY A 123 0.17 -6.27 -11.91
N ASN A 124 0.88 -6.98 -11.03
CA ASN A 124 2.28 -6.70 -10.72
C ASN A 124 3.17 -6.84 -11.97
N GLN A 125 4.36 -6.26 -11.91
CA GLN A 125 5.46 -6.59 -12.82
C GLN A 125 5.96 -8.02 -12.55
N SER A 126 6.70 -8.60 -13.50
CA SER A 126 7.45 -9.82 -13.28
C SER A 126 8.82 -9.53 -12.66
N LEU A 127 9.54 -10.60 -12.33
CA LEU A 127 10.96 -10.67 -12.05
C LEU A 127 11.58 -11.67 -13.04
N THR A 128 12.75 -11.38 -13.57
CA THR A 128 13.53 -12.35 -14.35
C THR A 128 14.26 -13.30 -13.41
N GLU A 129 13.99 -14.61 -13.53
CA GLU A 129 14.68 -15.64 -12.74
C GLU A 129 15.21 -16.81 -13.59
N ILE A 130 16.37 -17.35 -13.19
CA ILE A 130 16.93 -18.59 -13.75
C ILE A 130 16.40 -19.78 -12.93
N THR A 131 15.51 -20.56 -13.55
CA THR A 131 14.86 -21.72 -12.93
C THR A 131 15.54 -23.05 -13.30
N LYS A 132 15.27 -24.09 -12.49
CA LYS A 132 15.85 -25.44 -12.63
C LYS A 132 17.39 -25.44 -12.77
N PRO A 133 18.13 -24.67 -11.95
CA PRO A 133 19.52 -24.35 -12.21
C PRO A 133 20.46 -25.54 -11.97
N VAL A 134 21.42 -25.69 -12.87
CA VAL A 134 22.68 -26.43 -12.66
C VAL A 134 23.74 -25.39 -12.32
N ILE A 135 24.38 -25.54 -11.16
CA ILE A 135 25.25 -24.52 -10.55
C ILE A 135 26.65 -25.10 -10.38
N THR A 136 27.66 -24.43 -10.92
CA THR A 136 29.08 -24.77 -10.71
C THR A 136 29.75 -23.63 -9.96
N VAL A 137 30.24 -23.88 -8.74
CA VAL A 137 31.10 -22.91 -8.02
C VAL A 137 32.51 -22.97 -8.60
N VAL A 138 33.01 -21.84 -9.09
CA VAL A 138 34.33 -21.68 -9.71
C VAL A 138 35.38 -21.27 -8.67
N SER A 139 35.02 -20.37 -7.76
CA SER A 139 35.85 -19.92 -6.64
C SER A 139 34.96 -19.39 -5.50
N SER A 140 35.51 -19.29 -4.28
CA SER A 140 34.81 -18.82 -3.09
C SER A 140 35.56 -17.66 -2.42
N GLY A 141 34.82 -16.78 -1.73
CA GLY A 141 35.39 -15.66 -0.98
C GLY A 141 35.91 -14.50 -1.87
N ASN A 142 35.36 -14.36 -3.07
CA ASN A 142 35.62 -13.24 -3.96
C ASN A 142 35.00 -11.95 -3.41
N ALA A 143 35.47 -10.79 -3.87
CA ALA A 143 34.80 -9.53 -3.59
C ALA A 143 33.44 -9.47 -4.31
N VAL A 144 32.39 -9.08 -3.58
CA VAL A 144 31.04 -8.88 -4.12
C VAL A 144 31.01 -7.55 -4.90
N PRO A 145 30.28 -7.46 -6.03
CA PRO A 145 30.07 -6.21 -6.76
C PRO A 145 29.60 -5.06 -5.85
N ALA A 146 30.16 -3.87 -6.10
CA ALA A 146 30.00 -2.71 -5.25
C ALA A 146 28.60 -2.11 -5.39
N ALA A 147 27.80 -2.17 -4.31
CA ALA A 147 26.37 -1.89 -4.38
C ALA A 147 26.01 -0.53 -5.00
N LYS A 148 25.04 -0.49 -5.92
CA LYS A 148 24.55 0.72 -6.59
C LYS A 148 24.00 1.72 -5.56
N VAL A 149 24.35 3.01 -5.65
CA VAL A 149 23.73 4.04 -4.79
C VAL A 149 22.36 4.38 -5.33
N ILE A 150 21.33 4.24 -4.49
CA ILE A 150 20.01 4.84 -4.72
C ILE A 150 19.90 6.07 -3.81
N ASP A 151 19.79 7.27 -4.39
CA ASP A 151 19.64 8.53 -3.66
C ASP A 151 18.65 9.51 -4.35
N ALA A 152 18.46 10.68 -3.75
CA ALA A 152 17.55 11.72 -4.25
C ALA A 152 17.91 12.28 -5.65
N LYS A 153 19.12 12.02 -6.16
CA LYS A 153 19.61 12.45 -7.48
C LYS A 153 19.52 11.33 -8.51
N SER A 154 19.70 10.08 -8.09
CA SER A 154 19.67 8.93 -9.01
C SER A 154 18.26 8.58 -9.45
N VAL A 155 17.27 8.70 -8.55
CA VAL A 155 15.86 8.40 -8.85
C VAL A 155 15.19 9.57 -9.60
N PRO A 156 14.68 9.39 -10.83
CA PRO A 156 14.00 10.44 -11.60
C PRO A 156 12.73 11.02 -10.95
N ALA A 157 12.26 12.16 -11.46
CA ALA A 157 11.13 12.90 -10.89
C ALA A 157 9.75 12.56 -11.50
N ALA A 158 9.68 11.98 -12.70
CA ALA A 158 8.46 11.37 -13.20
C ALA A 158 8.36 9.93 -12.67
N TYR A 159 7.14 9.46 -12.38
CA TYR A 159 6.96 8.16 -11.74
C TYR A 159 7.12 7.00 -12.71
N SER A 160 6.31 6.96 -13.78
CA SER A 160 6.26 5.88 -14.76
C SER A 160 6.07 6.43 -16.18
N PRO A 161 6.40 5.65 -17.23
CA PRO A 161 5.91 5.90 -18.57
C PRO A 161 4.37 5.80 -18.65
N GLU A 162 3.80 6.36 -19.71
CA GLU A 162 2.44 6.01 -20.15
C GLU A 162 2.47 4.60 -20.74
N GLY A 163 1.49 3.76 -20.41
CA GLY A 163 1.41 2.40 -20.92
C GLY A 163 1.02 2.32 -22.40
N ASP A 164 1.50 1.30 -23.12
CA ASP A 164 1.14 1.12 -24.52
C ASP A 164 -0.35 0.77 -24.66
N THR A 165 -1.11 1.70 -25.25
CA THR A 165 -2.53 1.53 -25.57
C THR A 165 -2.84 0.30 -26.43
N ALA A 166 -1.92 -0.13 -27.30
CA ALA A 166 -2.09 -1.35 -28.09
C ALA A 166 -1.91 -2.64 -27.26
N ALA A 167 -1.13 -2.56 -26.17
CA ALA A 167 -0.96 -3.60 -25.15
C ALA A 167 -1.89 -3.39 -23.92
N GLY A 168 -2.99 -2.63 -24.08
CA GLY A 168 -3.98 -2.42 -23.01
C GLY A 168 -3.48 -1.54 -21.85
N GLY A 169 -2.50 -0.67 -22.10
CA GLY A 169 -1.86 0.16 -21.08
C GLY A 169 -0.68 -0.53 -20.39
N SER A 170 -0.15 -1.65 -20.92
CA SER A 170 1.02 -2.31 -20.35
C SER A 170 2.31 -1.53 -20.63
N VAL A 171 3.22 -1.46 -19.65
CA VAL A 171 4.57 -0.90 -19.79
C VAL A 171 5.63 -1.96 -20.11
N ASN A 172 5.26 -3.24 -20.20
CA ASN A 172 6.23 -4.35 -20.26
C ASN A 172 7.05 -4.40 -21.55
N GLY A 173 6.44 -4.04 -22.69
CA GLY A 173 7.10 -3.99 -23.99
C GLY A 173 7.85 -2.69 -24.28
N LEU A 174 7.90 -1.75 -23.32
CA LEU A 174 8.59 -0.48 -23.48
C LEU A 174 10.07 -0.63 -23.08
N THR A 175 10.97 -0.08 -23.90
CA THR A 175 12.37 0.09 -23.50
C THR A 175 12.43 0.99 -22.27
N LEU A 176 13.19 0.59 -21.26
CA LEU A 176 13.33 1.37 -20.04
C LEU A 176 13.97 2.75 -20.32
N GLU A 177 13.49 3.81 -19.67
CA GLU A 177 14.15 5.12 -19.59
C GLU A 177 14.55 5.46 -18.13
N PRO A 178 15.57 4.79 -17.52
CA PRO A 178 15.98 4.99 -16.11
C PRO A 178 16.45 6.39 -15.73
N GLY A 179 16.80 7.23 -16.70
CA GLY A 179 17.11 8.66 -16.47
C GLY A 179 15.89 9.56 -16.37
N LYS A 180 14.67 9.02 -16.57
CA LYS A 180 13.43 9.77 -16.78
C LYS A 180 12.28 9.32 -15.88
N TYR A 181 12.12 8.00 -15.68
CA TYR A 181 11.06 7.43 -14.85
C TYR A 181 11.62 6.65 -13.64
N ALA A 182 11.04 6.87 -12.47
CA ALA A 182 11.42 6.16 -11.24
C ALA A 182 11.13 4.64 -11.33
N LEU A 183 10.00 4.25 -11.93
CA LEU A 183 9.63 2.85 -12.12
C LEU A 183 10.65 2.10 -12.99
N ASP A 184 11.16 2.75 -14.05
CA ASP A 184 12.18 2.21 -14.94
C ASP A 184 13.56 2.20 -14.27
N TYR A 185 13.85 3.20 -13.43
CA TYR A 185 15.10 3.25 -12.66
C TYR A 185 15.23 2.07 -11.70
N TYR A 186 14.19 1.75 -10.93
CA TYR A 186 14.24 0.58 -10.05
C TYR A 186 14.25 -0.74 -10.85
N GLU A 187 13.53 -0.83 -11.97
CA GLU A 187 13.57 -2.01 -12.86
C GLU A 187 14.99 -2.29 -13.38
N SER A 188 15.70 -1.24 -13.81
CA SER A 188 17.09 -1.35 -14.30
C SER A 188 18.12 -1.80 -13.24
N LEU A 189 17.67 -2.03 -12.00
CA LEU A 189 18.46 -2.54 -10.88
C LEU A 189 17.93 -3.88 -10.34
N GLU A 190 16.98 -4.53 -11.02
CA GLU A 190 16.42 -5.82 -10.60
C GLU A 190 17.53 -6.84 -10.28
N GLY A 191 17.54 -7.37 -9.05
CA GLY A 191 18.56 -8.32 -8.60
C GLY A 191 19.96 -7.76 -8.35
N GLU A 192 20.26 -6.50 -8.73
CA GLU A 192 21.55 -5.88 -8.38
C GLU A 192 21.65 -5.72 -6.85
N ASN A 193 22.88 -5.82 -6.34
CA ASN A 193 23.20 -5.34 -5.00
C ASN A 193 23.05 -3.81 -4.97
N VAL A 194 22.09 -3.27 -4.21
CA VAL A 194 21.85 -1.83 -4.09
C VAL A 194 22.09 -1.35 -2.65
N LYS A 195 22.28 -0.04 -2.47
CA LYS A 195 22.41 0.58 -1.15
C LYS A 195 21.73 1.95 -1.07
N VAL A 196 21.15 2.19 0.10
CA VAL A 196 20.67 3.50 0.57
C VAL A 196 21.42 3.88 1.85
N ALA A 197 21.45 5.17 2.21
CA ALA A 197 22.09 5.61 3.45
C ALA A 197 21.36 6.79 4.09
N ASP A 198 21.33 6.81 5.43
CA ASP A 198 20.70 7.85 6.25
C ASP A 198 19.24 8.16 5.85
N THR A 199 18.51 7.11 5.44
CA THR A 199 17.14 7.22 4.92
C THR A 199 16.10 7.26 6.03
N ARG A 200 15.02 8.02 5.78
CA ARG A 200 13.93 8.22 6.72
C ARG A 200 12.80 7.21 6.46
N VAL A 201 12.30 6.60 7.52
CA VAL A 201 11.13 5.73 7.54
C VAL A 201 9.87 6.54 7.25
N VAL A 202 9.07 6.07 6.30
CA VAL A 202 7.80 6.68 5.83
C VAL A 202 6.61 5.75 5.93
N GLY A 203 6.84 4.45 6.17
CA GLY A 203 5.87 3.49 6.70
C GLY A 203 6.57 2.62 7.75
N ALA A 204 5.90 2.39 8.88
CA ALA A 204 6.46 1.72 10.05
C ALA A 204 6.84 0.25 9.79
N THR A 205 7.54 -0.38 10.75
CA THR A 205 7.84 -1.82 10.70
C THR A 205 6.59 -2.65 10.87
N ASP A 206 6.38 -3.61 9.99
CA ASP A 206 5.22 -4.52 9.99
C ASP A 206 5.54 -5.91 10.59
N PRO A 207 4.52 -6.79 10.78
CA PRO A 207 4.73 -8.16 11.27
C PRO A 207 5.55 -9.08 10.35
N TYR A 208 5.80 -8.69 9.10
CA TYR A 208 6.56 -9.47 8.11
C TYR A 208 8.06 -9.12 8.12
N THR A 209 8.49 -8.21 9.00
CA THR A 209 9.84 -7.59 9.03
C THR A 209 10.17 -6.83 7.75
N GLU A 210 9.17 -6.07 7.30
CA GLU A 210 9.28 -5.08 6.23
C GLU A 210 9.05 -3.67 6.82
N LEU A 211 9.68 -2.66 6.23
CA LEU A 211 9.37 -1.24 6.48
C LEU A 211 9.57 -0.43 5.21
N TRP A 212 9.06 0.80 5.16
CA TRP A 212 9.20 1.67 3.99
C TRP A 212 10.06 2.89 4.29
N VAL A 213 11.03 3.19 3.42
CA VAL A 213 11.86 4.40 3.51
C VAL A 213 11.67 5.32 2.30
N THR A 214 12.07 6.59 2.44
CA THR A 214 12.26 7.49 1.30
C THR A 214 13.73 7.85 1.10
N VAL A 215 14.20 7.74 -0.15
CA VAL A 215 15.49 8.30 -0.60
C VAL A 215 15.38 9.78 -1.00
N LYS A 216 14.15 10.31 -1.11
CA LYS A 216 13.85 11.73 -1.41
C LYS A 216 13.26 12.41 -0.18
N PRO A 217 14.08 12.87 0.79
CA PRO A 217 13.61 13.32 2.09
C PRO A 217 12.71 14.58 2.08
N TRP A 218 12.55 15.25 0.94
CA TRP A 218 11.70 16.44 0.75
C TRP A 218 10.45 16.20 -0.09
N GLU A 219 10.31 15.02 -0.73
CA GLU A 219 9.17 14.69 -1.59
C GLU A 219 7.91 14.47 -0.74
N ASN A 220 6.91 15.33 -0.97
CA ASN A 220 5.60 15.36 -0.30
C ASN A 220 5.63 15.17 1.23
N ARG A 221 6.72 15.60 1.89
CA ARG A 221 6.98 15.36 3.30
C ARG A 221 5.89 15.97 4.22
N ASN A 222 5.33 15.16 5.12
CA ASN A 222 4.49 15.64 6.21
C ASN A 222 5.34 16.13 7.42
N ARG A 223 4.69 16.77 8.41
CA ARG A 223 5.39 17.31 9.60
C ARG A 223 5.97 16.22 10.50
N ARG A 224 5.32 15.06 10.56
CA ARG A 224 5.57 13.97 11.52
C ARG A 224 6.63 12.97 11.04
N GLY A 225 6.87 12.88 9.72
CA GLY A 225 7.97 12.13 9.11
C GLY A 225 7.60 11.42 7.80
N GLY A 226 6.32 11.13 7.60
CA GLY A 226 5.82 10.46 6.40
C GLY A 226 5.88 11.32 5.14
N THR A 227 5.35 10.75 4.05
CA THR A 227 5.37 11.32 2.71
C THR A 227 3.98 11.10 2.09
N VAL A 228 3.27 12.19 1.79
CA VAL A 228 1.83 12.19 1.46
C VAL A 228 1.57 11.85 0.00
N TYR A 229 0.51 11.10 -0.29
CA TYR A 229 0.00 10.90 -1.66
C TYR A 229 -1.20 11.81 -1.91
N GLY A 230 -0.94 13.06 -2.28
CA GLY A 230 -1.94 14.14 -2.33
C GLY A 230 -2.61 14.40 -3.68
N ALA A 231 -2.32 13.60 -4.71
CA ALA A 231 -2.99 13.59 -6.01
C ALA A 231 -2.59 12.34 -6.83
N TYR A 232 -3.39 11.94 -7.82
CA TYR A 232 -3.10 10.74 -8.64
C TYR A 232 -1.81 10.86 -9.47
N ASP A 233 -1.38 12.06 -9.81
CA ASP A 233 -0.15 12.43 -10.54
C ASP A 233 1.02 12.84 -9.61
N SER A 234 0.85 12.67 -8.28
CA SER A 234 1.86 12.99 -7.27
C SER A 234 2.31 11.74 -6.52
N GLN A 235 2.60 10.67 -7.27
CA GLN A 235 3.22 9.45 -6.74
C GLN A 235 4.60 9.78 -6.14
N ASN A 236 4.91 9.16 -5.00
CA ASN A 236 6.16 9.38 -4.30
C ASN A 236 7.26 8.49 -4.88
N THR A 237 8.07 9.06 -5.77
CA THR A 237 9.12 8.36 -6.53
C THR A 237 10.24 7.79 -5.65
N GLY A 238 10.53 8.45 -4.52
CA GLY A 238 11.62 8.07 -3.62
C GLY A 238 11.30 6.92 -2.67
N ARG A 239 10.09 6.31 -2.71
CA ARG A 239 9.75 5.16 -1.85
C ARG A 239 10.55 3.92 -2.23
N LEU A 240 11.08 3.23 -1.22
CA LEU A 240 11.70 1.91 -1.35
C LEU A 240 11.32 1.07 -0.12
N GLN A 241 10.92 -0.18 -0.32
CA GLN A 241 10.70 -1.10 0.80
C GLN A 241 12.05 -1.69 1.25
N ILE A 242 12.22 -1.90 2.55
CA ILE A 242 13.33 -2.65 3.14
C ILE A 242 12.74 -3.93 3.75
N GLN A 243 13.25 -5.10 3.39
CA GLN A 243 12.91 -6.41 3.98
C GLN A 243 14.18 -7.04 4.56
N SER A 244 14.10 -7.81 5.66
CA SER A 244 15.26 -8.55 6.16
C SER A 244 15.64 -9.74 5.24
N LEU A 245 16.91 -9.83 4.82
CA LEU A 245 17.51 -11.10 4.38
C LEU A 245 18.16 -11.88 5.55
N GLY A 246 18.37 -11.19 6.68
CA GLY A 246 19.00 -11.72 7.88
C GLY A 246 18.04 -12.49 8.78
N LYS A 247 18.24 -12.41 10.10
CA LYS A 247 17.24 -12.90 11.06
C LYS A 247 16.15 -11.85 11.22
N THR A 248 14.92 -12.29 11.44
CA THR A 248 13.80 -11.40 11.79
C THR A 248 14.08 -10.61 13.08
N ALA A 249 14.67 -11.25 14.09
CA ALA A 249 15.05 -10.61 15.35
C ALA A 249 16.21 -9.59 15.25
N ASP A 250 16.90 -9.51 14.11
CA ASP A 250 17.92 -8.49 13.85
C ASP A 250 17.33 -7.27 13.07
N PHE A 251 16.03 -7.30 12.69
CA PHE A 251 15.36 -6.23 11.97
C PHE A 251 14.82 -5.13 12.92
N PRO A 252 14.93 -3.84 12.59
CA PRO A 252 14.52 -2.77 13.48
C PRO A 252 13.00 -2.61 13.59
N THR A 253 12.49 -2.47 14.81
CA THR A 253 11.14 -1.98 15.11
C THR A 253 11.15 -0.45 15.02
N ALA A 254 10.54 0.12 13.98
CA ALA A 254 10.63 1.54 13.64
C ALA A 254 9.25 2.18 13.42
N ASN A 255 9.12 3.45 13.81
CA ASN A 255 7.96 4.29 13.51
C ASN A 255 8.25 5.23 12.32
N VAL A 256 7.21 5.81 11.75
CA VAL A 256 7.34 6.86 10.73
C VAL A 256 8.16 8.04 11.29
N GLY A 257 9.06 8.58 10.46
CA GLY A 257 9.97 9.67 10.82
C GLY A 257 11.31 9.24 11.39
N ASP A 258 11.44 8.02 11.92
CA ASP A 258 12.71 7.43 12.34
C ASP A 258 13.69 7.32 11.16
N VAL A 259 14.99 7.13 11.43
CA VAL A 259 16.05 7.12 10.40
C VAL A 259 16.94 5.88 10.51
N LEU A 260 17.14 5.17 9.40
CA LEU A 260 18.18 4.14 9.28
C LEU A 260 19.52 4.81 8.98
N GLN A 261 20.33 5.01 10.01
CA GLN A 261 21.61 5.72 9.91
C GLN A 261 22.72 4.84 9.32
N GLY A 262 23.57 5.44 8.48
CA GLY A 262 24.57 4.69 7.71
C GLY A 262 23.94 3.85 6.61
N ALA A 263 24.71 2.92 6.04
CA ALA A 263 24.31 2.18 4.84
C ALA A 263 23.41 0.97 5.15
N THR A 264 22.28 0.89 4.46
CA THR A 264 21.44 -0.31 4.30
C THR A 264 21.66 -0.85 2.89
N SER A 265 21.95 -2.14 2.73
CA SER A 265 22.27 -2.74 1.43
C SER A 265 21.86 -4.21 1.31
N GLY A 266 21.66 -4.63 0.07
CA GLY A 266 21.29 -5.99 -0.33
C GLY A 266 20.76 -6.02 -1.76
N PRO A 267 20.42 -7.19 -2.31
CA PRO A 267 19.78 -7.30 -3.62
C PRO A 267 18.45 -6.53 -3.69
N LEU A 268 18.16 -5.93 -4.84
CA LEU A 268 16.83 -5.41 -5.15
C LEU A 268 15.92 -6.53 -5.67
N ASP A 269 14.67 -6.52 -5.25
CA ASP A 269 13.65 -7.55 -5.51
C ASP A 269 12.27 -6.88 -5.64
N TYR A 270 11.20 -7.63 -5.95
CA TYR A 270 9.83 -7.10 -6.08
C TYR A 270 8.83 -7.91 -5.24
N ASN A 271 8.03 -7.24 -4.41
CA ASN A 271 7.12 -7.88 -3.46
C ASN A 271 5.80 -8.35 -4.12
N GLN A 272 5.19 -9.43 -3.61
CA GLN A 272 3.85 -9.88 -4.02
C GLN A 272 2.74 -8.86 -3.77
N PHE A 273 2.91 -7.97 -2.77
CA PHE A 273 2.00 -6.86 -2.51
C PHE A 273 2.28 -5.62 -3.39
N GLY A 274 3.29 -5.69 -4.26
CA GLY A 274 3.73 -4.62 -5.13
C GLY A 274 4.83 -3.76 -4.51
N GLY A 275 5.81 -3.41 -5.33
CA GLY A 275 6.88 -2.47 -4.98
C GLY A 275 8.27 -3.09 -4.93
N TYR A 276 9.26 -2.29 -5.31
CA TYR A 276 10.66 -2.69 -5.24
C TYR A 276 11.16 -2.68 -3.79
N THR A 277 11.95 -3.70 -3.48
CA THR A 277 12.30 -4.12 -2.13
C THR A 277 13.80 -4.37 -2.05
N LEU A 278 14.50 -3.62 -1.22
CA LEU A 278 15.89 -3.90 -0.86
C LEU A 278 15.88 -5.00 0.20
N VAL A 279 16.33 -6.20 -0.19
CA VAL A 279 16.34 -7.38 0.69
C VAL A 279 17.66 -7.38 1.48
N ALA A 280 17.64 -6.69 2.62
CA ALA A 280 18.83 -6.21 3.32
C ALA A 280 19.68 -7.35 3.91
N ASN A 281 20.92 -7.47 3.41
CA ASN A 281 21.98 -8.27 4.03
C ASN A 281 22.80 -7.44 5.05
N GLN A 282 22.73 -6.11 4.95
CA GLN A 282 23.23 -5.15 5.92
C GLN A 282 22.15 -4.09 6.17
N LEU A 283 21.87 -3.79 7.45
CA LEU A 283 20.92 -2.76 7.86
C LEU A 283 21.65 -1.57 8.48
N GLY A 284 21.15 -0.36 8.24
CA GLY A 284 21.55 0.84 8.96
C GLY A 284 21.05 0.82 10.41
N THR A 285 21.73 1.56 11.29
CA THR A 285 21.35 1.65 12.71
C THR A 285 20.11 2.52 12.85
N LEU A 286 19.01 1.98 13.38
CA LEU A 286 17.82 2.78 13.65
C LEU A 286 18.12 3.87 14.70
N LYS A 287 17.80 5.10 14.35
CA LYS A 287 17.69 6.24 15.27
C LYS A 287 16.25 6.73 15.26
N SER A 288 15.60 6.72 16.42
CA SER A 288 14.25 7.24 16.52
C SER A 288 14.19 8.77 16.41
N ALA A 289 13.12 9.26 15.79
CA ALA A 289 12.72 10.67 15.78
C ALA A 289 11.94 11.08 17.04
N GLY A 290 11.51 10.13 17.89
CA GLY A 290 10.72 10.42 19.08
C GLY A 290 9.25 10.74 18.78
N LEU A 291 8.66 10.06 17.78
CA LEU A 291 7.26 10.23 17.40
C LEU A 291 6.34 9.86 18.58
N THR A 292 5.33 10.71 18.85
CA THR A 292 4.31 10.49 19.89
C THR A 292 2.92 10.42 19.27
N ARG A 293 2.08 9.52 19.78
CA ARG A 293 0.64 9.48 19.48
C ARG A 293 -0.01 10.78 19.95
N GLU A 294 -0.97 11.29 19.20
CA GLU A 294 -1.60 12.59 19.43
C GLU A 294 -2.84 12.51 20.33
N ALA A 295 -3.29 13.70 20.77
CA ALA A 295 -4.58 13.90 21.40
C ALA A 295 -5.16 15.24 20.92
N THR A 296 -6.44 15.20 20.55
CA THR A 296 -7.18 16.38 20.07
C THR A 296 -7.61 17.29 21.22
N GLN A 297 -8.23 18.43 20.90
CA GLN A 297 -8.80 19.32 21.91
C GLN A 297 -10.20 18.86 22.37
N LYS A 298 -10.45 18.92 23.67
CA LYS A 298 -11.75 18.60 24.26
C LYS A 298 -12.79 19.67 23.92
N GLN A 299 -13.95 19.22 23.47
CA GLN A 299 -15.06 20.04 23.01
C GLN A 299 -15.71 20.85 24.14
N ALA A 300 -15.90 22.16 23.93
CA ALA A 300 -16.55 23.02 24.91
C ALA A 300 -18.03 22.65 25.08
N ARG A 301 -18.67 23.22 26.11
CA ARG A 301 -20.10 23.04 26.40
C ARG A 301 -21.05 23.58 25.31
N GLY A 302 -20.50 24.36 24.37
CA GLY A 302 -21.21 24.93 23.23
C GLY A 302 -20.97 24.19 21.90
N GLU A 303 -19.90 23.39 21.79
CA GLU A 303 -19.67 22.56 20.60
C GLU A 303 -20.32 21.18 20.74
N LEU A 304 -20.71 20.60 19.60
CA LEU A 304 -20.89 19.17 19.42
C LEU A 304 -19.59 18.58 18.85
N ALA A 305 -19.09 17.50 19.43
CA ALA A 305 -18.01 16.70 18.85
C ALA A 305 -18.54 15.42 18.19
N VAL A 306 -18.20 15.22 16.91
CA VAL A 306 -18.58 14.04 16.13
C VAL A 306 -17.31 13.42 15.55
N ALA A 307 -17.05 12.16 15.86
CA ALA A 307 -15.84 11.44 15.42
C ALA A 307 -16.17 10.21 14.57
N THR A 308 -15.18 9.73 13.81
CA THR A 308 -15.22 8.44 13.09
C THR A 308 -13.99 7.61 13.47
N TYR A 309 -14.13 6.30 13.64
CA TYR A 309 -13.05 5.41 13.99
C TYR A 309 -13.33 3.96 13.53
N ASN A 310 -12.56 3.48 12.56
CA ASN A 310 -12.42 2.05 12.26
C ASN A 310 -11.66 1.35 13.40
N VAL A 311 -12.19 0.24 13.93
CA VAL A 311 -11.59 -0.52 15.04
C VAL A 311 -11.09 -1.93 14.66
N GLU A 312 -10.86 -2.19 13.37
CA GLU A 312 -10.22 -3.41 12.83
C GLU A 312 -10.80 -4.75 13.34
N ASN A 313 -12.00 -5.11 12.84
CA ASN A 313 -12.74 -6.35 13.10
C ASN A 313 -13.08 -6.67 14.57
N LEU A 314 -13.06 -5.66 15.47
CA LEU A 314 -13.19 -5.84 16.92
C LEU A 314 -14.36 -6.75 17.35
N ASP A 315 -14.06 -7.91 17.94
CA ASP A 315 -15.00 -8.93 18.44
C ASP A 315 -14.75 -9.27 19.94
N PRO A 316 -15.67 -9.95 20.66
CA PRO A 316 -15.51 -10.22 22.10
C PRO A 316 -14.27 -11.04 22.51
N SER A 317 -13.55 -11.65 21.57
CA SER A 317 -12.29 -12.39 21.78
C SER A 317 -11.05 -11.49 21.83
N ASP A 318 -11.07 -10.27 21.26
CA ASP A 318 -9.87 -9.43 21.16
C ASP A 318 -9.36 -8.88 22.49
N ALA A 319 -8.07 -8.55 22.49
CA ALA A 319 -7.37 -7.94 23.63
C ALA A 319 -7.47 -6.40 23.64
N THR A 320 -7.60 -5.76 22.47
CA THR A 320 -7.39 -4.30 22.23
C THR A 320 -8.44 -3.37 22.83
N PHE A 321 -9.45 -3.88 23.53
CA PHE A 321 -10.57 -3.08 24.06
C PHE A 321 -10.14 -1.95 25.00
N ALA A 322 -9.08 -2.17 25.80
CA ALA A 322 -8.56 -1.14 26.70
C ALA A 322 -7.83 -0.03 25.94
N GLU A 323 -7.17 -0.39 24.85
CA GLU A 323 -6.43 0.49 23.96
C GLU A 323 -7.38 1.33 23.09
N HIS A 324 -8.40 0.74 22.46
CA HIS A 324 -9.46 1.47 21.76
C HIS A 324 -10.23 2.40 22.71
N ALA A 325 -10.56 1.93 23.91
CA ALA A 325 -11.17 2.77 24.95
C ALA A 325 -10.26 3.95 25.34
N SER A 326 -8.95 3.71 25.48
CA SER A 326 -7.97 4.76 25.73
C SER A 326 -7.88 5.77 24.58
N ALA A 327 -7.93 5.31 23.32
CA ALA A 327 -7.97 6.19 22.15
C ALA A 327 -9.24 7.07 22.15
N ILE A 328 -10.41 6.50 22.44
CA ILE A 328 -11.68 7.25 22.52
C ILE A 328 -11.68 8.26 23.67
N VAL A 329 -11.13 7.90 24.84
CA VAL A 329 -11.17 8.75 26.05
C VAL A 329 -10.05 9.79 26.07
N ASN A 330 -8.80 9.37 25.80
CA ASN A 330 -7.62 10.20 25.99
C ASN A 330 -7.17 10.90 24.70
N SER A 331 -7.26 10.24 23.54
CA SER A 331 -6.85 10.84 22.26
C SER A 331 -7.97 11.64 21.61
N LEU A 332 -9.18 11.07 21.48
CA LEU A 332 -10.38 11.76 20.98
C LEU A 332 -11.10 12.62 22.04
N GLN A 333 -10.60 12.64 23.28
CA GLN A 333 -11.12 13.44 24.40
C GLN A 333 -12.57 13.16 24.82
N SER A 334 -13.10 11.98 24.48
CA SER A 334 -14.51 11.57 24.62
C SER A 334 -15.48 12.46 23.81
N PRO A 335 -15.60 12.23 22.49
CA PRO A 335 -16.56 12.93 21.62
C PRO A 335 -18.01 12.77 22.08
N ASP A 336 -18.90 13.63 21.61
CA ASP A 336 -20.33 13.56 21.94
C ASP A 336 -21.04 12.47 21.13
N ILE A 337 -20.57 12.22 19.92
CA ILE A 337 -20.97 11.13 19.03
C ILE A 337 -19.68 10.51 18.45
N VAL A 338 -19.61 9.19 18.38
CA VAL A 338 -18.58 8.43 17.65
C VAL A 338 -19.28 7.49 16.68
N SER A 339 -18.99 7.62 15.39
CA SER A 339 -19.19 6.56 14.41
C SER A 339 -18.06 5.54 14.59
N LEU A 340 -18.44 4.27 14.72
CA LEU A 340 -17.52 3.15 14.72
C LEU A 340 -17.74 2.33 13.45
N GLU A 341 -16.64 2.06 12.77
CA GLU A 341 -16.55 1.17 11.62
C GLU A 341 -15.83 -0.12 12.07
N GLU A 342 -15.98 -1.22 11.33
CA GLU A 342 -15.34 -2.51 11.66
C GLU A 342 -15.73 -3.14 13.01
N ILE A 343 -17.00 -2.99 13.42
CA ILE A 343 -17.57 -3.72 14.57
C ILE A 343 -18.13 -5.09 14.13
N GLN A 344 -17.54 -6.16 14.67
CA GLN A 344 -17.90 -7.56 14.40
C GLN A 344 -19.05 -8.10 15.27
N ASP A 345 -19.54 -9.28 14.89
CA ASP A 345 -20.47 -10.09 15.66
C ASP A 345 -19.93 -10.52 17.03
N ASN A 346 -20.84 -10.94 17.91
CA ASN A 346 -20.55 -11.54 19.22
C ASN A 346 -19.65 -12.80 19.17
N ASN A 347 -19.34 -13.33 18.00
CA ASN A 347 -18.54 -14.53 17.74
C ASN A 347 -17.47 -14.30 16.63
N GLY A 348 -17.20 -13.06 16.25
CA GLY A 348 -16.20 -12.70 15.23
C GLY A 348 -16.53 -13.27 13.84
N ALA A 349 -15.50 -13.72 13.13
CA ALA A 349 -15.61 -14.39 11.82
C ALA A 349 -16.38 -15.74 11.80
N THR A 350 -16.97 -16.17 12.92
CA THR A 350 -17.56 -17.50 13.05
C THR A 350 -18.92 -17.58 12.33
N ASN A 351 -18.90 -18.13 11.11
CA ASN A 351 -20.07 -18.24 10.24
C ASN A 351 -21.08 -19.32 10.70
N ASP A 352 -21.76 -19.07 11.82
CA ASP A 352 -22.82 -19.92 12.39
C ASP A 352 -24.25 -19.34 12.23
N GLY A 353 -24.36 -18.08 11.79
CA GLY A 353 -25.62 -17.36 11.64
C GLY A 353 -25.91 -16.31 12.71
N THR A 354 -25.01 -16.13 13.68
CA THR A 354 -25.01 -14.95 14.56
C THR A 354 -24.88 -13.66 13.74
N VAL A 355 -25.69 -12.66 14.06
CA VAL A 355 -25.67 -11.31 13.44
C VAL A 355 -25.70 -10.18 14.46
N ALA A 356 -25.58 -10.47 15.75
CA ALA A 356 -25.70 -9.51 16.85
C ALA A 356 -24.34 -9.14 17.45
N ALA A 357 -24.17 -7.88 17.84
CA ALA A 357 -22.91 -7.32 18.40
C ALA A 357 -23.09 -6.69 19.81
N ASP A 358 -24.15 -7.03 20.54
CA ASP A 358 -24.47 -6.44 21.84
C ASP A 358 -23.42 -6.74 22.92
N GLN A 359 -22.74 -7.89 22.85
CA GLN A 359 -21.64 -8.24 23.76
C GLN A 359 -20.36 -7.47 23.39
N THR A 360 -20.06 -7.35 22.09
CA THR A 360 -18.97 -6.52 21.56
C THR A 360 -19.10 -5.08 22.05
N MET A 361 -20.29 -4.49 21.84
CA MET A 361 -20.57 -3.11 22.26
C MET A 361 -20.57 -2.95 23.78
N THR A 362 -21.07 -3.92 24.54
CA THR A 362 -21.02 -3.87 26.01
C THR A 362 -19.57 -3.89 26.52
N LYS A 363 -18.73 -4.78 25.98
CA LYS A 363 -17.30 -4.89 26.34
C LYS A 363 -16.54 -3.59 26.04
N LEU A 364 -16.82 -2.93 24.91
CA LEU A 364 -16.22 -1.63 24.56
C LEU A 364 -16.72 -0.49 25.45
N ILE A 365 -18.03 -0.41 25.73
CA ILE A 365 -18.59 0.65 26.57
C ILE A 365 -18.10 0.53 28.02
N ASP A 366 -18.02 -0.68 28.57
CA ASP A 366 -17.49 -0.89 29.92
C ASP A 366 -15.98 -0.65 29.99
N ALA A 367 -15.21 -0.92 28.91
CA ALA A 367 -13.81 -0.53 28.80
C ALA A 367 -13.62 1.00 28.74
N ILE A 368 -14.48 1.72 28.01
CA ILE A 368 -14.50 3.20 27.97
C ILE A 368 -14.79 3.78 29.35
N VAL A 369 -15.76 3.22 30.09
CA VAL A 369 -16.05 3.62 31.47
C VAL A 369 -14.86 3.33 32.40
N ALA A 370 -14.19 2.19 32.25
CA ALA A 370 -12.98 1.85 33.01
C ALA A 370 -11.80 2.79 32.71
N ALA A 371 -11.68 3.29 31.48
CA ALA A 371 -10.72 4.32 31.08
C ALA A 371 -11.07 5.74 31.59
N GLY A 372 -12.23 5.93 32.23
CA GLY A 372 -12.69 7.22 32.75
C GLY A 372 -13.56 8.04 31.77
N GLY A 373 -14.01 7.42 30.67
CA GLY A 373 -14.94 8.01 29.72
C GLY A 373 -16.40 8.00 30.19
N PRO A 374 -17.31 8.60 29.40
CA PRO A 374 -18.75 8.53 29.66
C PRO A 374 -19.29 7.12 29.38
N LYS A 375 -20.37 6.72 30.07
CA LYS A 375 -21.16 5.57 29.63
C LYS A 375 -22.00 5.97 28.42
N TYR A 376 -21.45 5.74 27.24
CA TYR A 376 -22.14 5.91 25.96
C TYR A 376 -23.42 5.05 25.90
N ASP A 377 -24.48 5.61 25.30
CA ASP A 377 -25.59 4.84 24.72
C ASP A 377 -25.28 4.58 23.24
N TRP A 378 -25.89 3.59 22.61
CA TRP A 378 -25.50 3.14 21.26
C TRP A 378 -26.66 2.74 20.35
N ARG A 379 -26.47 2.86 19.04
CA ARG A 379 -27.44 2.41 18.01
C ARG A 379 -26.72 1.80 16.81
N SER A 380 -27.25 0.67 16.32
CA SER A 380 -26.88 0.04 15.05
C SER A 380 -28.11 -0.66 14.46
N ILE A 381 -27.93 -1.31 13.31
CA ILE A 381 -28.90 -2.23 12.69
C ILE A 381 -28.12 -3.48 12.27
N ASP A 382 -28.39 -4.58 12.96
CA ASP A 382 -27.80 -5.90 12.68
C ASP A 382 -27.98 -6.28 11.19
N PRO A 383 -26.93 -6.78 10.51
CA PRO A 383 -27.03 -7.19 9.11
C PRO A 383 -27.94 -8.38 8.84
N VAL A 384 -28.27 -8.61 7.57
CA VAL A 384 -28.65 -9.95 7.11
C VAL A 384 -27.38 -10.80 7.02
N ASN A 385 -27.40 -12.00 7.59
CA ASN A 385 -26.25 -12.89 7.65
C ASN A 385 -25.58 -13.11 6.27
N ASN A 386 -24.26 -12.90 6.18
CA ASN A 386 -23.44 -12.98 4.97
C ASN A 386 -23.87 -12.03 3.81
N ALA A 387 -24.69 -11.00 4.08
CA ALA A 387 -25.15 -10.05 3.04
C ALA A 387 -24.40 -8.72 3.02
N ASP A 388 -23.76 -8.33 4.13
CA ASP A 388 -22.85 -7.20 4.24
C ASP A 388 -21.40 -7.68 4.02
N GLY A 389 -20.49 -6.78 3.65
CA GLY A 389 -19.12 -7.14 3.22
C GLY A 389 -18.04 -6.94 4.29
N GLY A 390 -16.85 -7.49 4.06
CA GLY A 390 -15.70 -7.38 4.95
C GLY A 390 -15.03 -8.74 5.15
N GLU A 391 -14.63 -9.04 6.39
CA GLU A 391 -14.07 -10.34 6.77
C GLU A 391 -14.99 -11.52 6.42
N PRO A 392 -14.49 -12.58 5.74
CA PRO A 392 -15.30 -13.73 5.34
C PRO A 392 -15.84 -14.56 6.52
N GLY A 393 -17.09 -14.32 6.88
CA GLY A 393 -17.87 -15.18 7.80
C GLY A 393 -18.56 -14.46 8.95
N GLY A 394 -18.08 -13.26 9.30
CA GLY A 394 -18.76 -12.33 10.20
C GLY A 394 -19.55 -11.26 9.44
N ASN A 395 -20.23 -10.38 10.17
CA ASN A 395 -21.17 -9.39 9.62
C ASN A 395 -20.81 -7.97 10.11
N ILE A 396 -19.72 -7.42 9.59
CA ILE A 396 -19.22 -6.08 9.95
C ILE A 396 -20.28 -4.99 9.72
N ARG A 397 -20.43 -4.10 10.71
CA ARG A 397 -21.45 -3.03 10.71
C ARG A 397 -20.86 -1.65 11.04
N GLN A 398 -21.72 -0.63 10.96
CA GLN A 398 -21.47 0.70 11.53
C GLN A 398 -22.22 0.77 12.86
N VAL A 399 -21.65 1.44 13.88
CA VAL A 399 -22.31 1.67 15.16
C VAL A 399 -22.14 3.12 15.58
N PHE A 400 -23.22 3.76 16.03
CA PHE A 400 -23.12 5.03 16.75
C PHE A 400 -22.95 4.77 18.25
N LEU A 401 -21.90 5.30 18.86
CA LEU A 401 -21.86 5.64 20.29
C LEU A 401 -22.25 7.11 20.46
N PHE A 402 -23.00 7.47 21.51
CA PHE A 402 -23.30 8.87 21.83
C PHE A 402 -23.49 9.12 23.33
N ASN A 403 -23.05 10.29 23.80
CA ASN A 403 -23.04 10.63 25.22
C ASN A 403 -24.42 11.19 25.63
N PRO A 404 -25.25 10.43 26.38
CA PRO A 404 -26.62 10.83 26.71
C PRO A 404 -26.70 12.06 27.64
N GLU A 405 -25.60 12.45 28.30
CA GLU A 405 -25.55 13.69 29.09
C GLU A 405 -25.42 14.96 28.23
N ARG A 406 -24.99 14.82 26.96
CA ARG A 406 -24.70 15.94 26.05
C ARG A 406 -25.57 15.97 24.80
N VAL A 407 -25.93 14.81 24.25
CA VAL A 407 -26.73 14.69 23.02
C VAL A 407 -27.79 13.58 23.17
N SER A 408 -28.99 13.81 22.67
CA SER A 408 -30.06 12.80 22.67
C SER A 408 -30.31 12.27 21.26
N PHE A 409 -30.38 10.95 21.10
CA PHE A 409 -30.83 10.31 19.87
C PHE A 409 -32.35 10.39 19.73
N THR A 410 -32.85 10.49 18.49
CA THR A 410 -34.30 10.49 18.18
C THR A 410 -34.70 9.13 17.63
N ASP A 411 -35.14 8.23 18.50
CA ASP A 411 -35.60 6.90 18.09
C ASP A 411 -36.93 6.96 17.30
N ARG A 412 -36.99 6.28 16.16
CA ARG A 412 -38.18 6.08 15.32
C ARG A 412 -38.20 4.63 14.82
N ALA A 413 -39.09 3.82 15.37
CA ALA A 413 -39.22 2.40 15.02
C ALA A 413 -39.54 2.16 13.54
N GLY A 414 -39.11 1.01 13.01
CA GLY A 414 -39.35 0.55 11.64
C GLY A 414 -38.11 0.49 10.74
N GLY A 415 -36.93 0.83 11.26
CA GLY A 415 -35.65 0.55 10.59
C GLY A 415 -35.23 -0.90 10.85
N ASP A 416 -34.78 -1.59 9.80
CA ASP A 416 -34.21 -2.94 9.86
C ASP A 416 -33.14 -3.12 8.77
N ALA A 417 -32.56 -4.32 8.65
CA ALA A 417 -31.48 -4.63 7.72
C ALA A 417 -31.82 -4.39 6.23
N THR A 418 -33.11 -4.38 5.89
CA THR A 418 -33.68 -4.40 4.53
C THR A 418 -34.66 -3.26 4.22
N THR A 419 -35.24 -2.63 5.25
CA THR A 419 -36.13 -1.47 5.07
C THR A 419 -35.34 -0.19 4.86
N ALA A 420 -35.50 0.42 3.69
CA ALA A 420 -34.89 1.71 3.35
C ALA A 420 -35.43 2.85 4.22
N VAL A 421 -34.53 3.65 4.78
CA VAL A 421 -34.88 4.93 5.41
C VAL A 421 -35.13 5.99 4.33
N GLY A 422 -36.12 6.85 4.57
CA GLY A 422 -36.43 7.99 3.71
C GLY A 422 -36.51 9.28 4.51
N VAL A 423 -36.59 10.41 3.80
CA VAL A 423 -36.75 11.74 4.41
C VAL A 423 -38.23 12.16 4.41
N THR A 424 -38.67 12.78 5.49
CA THR A 424 -40.01 13.35 5.66
C THR A 424 -39.96 14.73 6.32
N LYS A 425 -41.09 15.45 6.32
CA LYS A 425 -41.18 16.83 6.84
C LYS A 425 -42.01 16.91 8.13
N VAL A 426 -41.33 17.03 9.27
CA VAL A 426 -41.97 17.20 10.59
C VAL A 426 -41.89 18.65 11.02
N ARG A 427 -43.04 19.30 11.22
CA ARG A 427 -43.15 20.72 11.66
C ARG A 427 -42.31 21.70 10.80
N GLY A 428 -42.18 21.41 9.50
CA GLY A 428 -41.41 22.23 8.56
C GLY A 428 -39.92 21.91 8.46
N LYS A 429 -39.37 21.12 9.39
CA LYS A 429 -38.00 20.60 9.35
C LYS A 429 -37.91 19.26 8.63
N ALA A 430 -36.71 18.86 8.24
CA ALA A 430 -36.44 17.48 7.85
C ALA A 430 -36.51 16.54 9.06
N ALA A 431 -36.83 15.28 8.81
CA ALA A 431 -36.78 14.15 9.74
C ALA A 431 -36.65 12.86 8.92
N LEU A 432 -36.17 11.78 9.55
CA LEU A 432 -36.14 10.45 8.96
C LEU A 432 -37.51 9.76 9.12
N THR A 433 -37.82 8.80 8.25
CA THR A 433 -38.96 7.88 8.47
C THR A 433 -38.69 6.96 9.67
N HIS A 434 -37.47 6.43 9.75
CA HIS A 434 -36.96 5.52 10.78
C HIS A 434 -35.58 5.99 11.24
N SER A 435 -35.25 5.77 12.51
CA SER A 435 -34.02 6.27 13.13
C SER A 435 -33.69 5.35 14.32
N PRO A 436 -32.58 4.59 14.29
CA PRO A 436 -31.66 4.46 13.16
C PRO A 436 -32.33 3.89 11.90
N GLY A 437 -31.69 4.05 10.75
CA GLY A 437 -32.12 3.48 9.47
C GLY A 437 -30.96 3.22 8.52
N ARG A 438 -31.13 2.30 7.56
CA ARG A 438 -30.15 2.04 6.49
C ARG A 438 -30.52 2.79 5.21
N ILE A 439 -29.55 3.45 4.58
CA ILE A 439 -29.74 4.13 3.28
C ILE A 439 -29.79 3.07 2.18
N ASP A 440 -30.92 3.02 1.47
CA ASP A 440 -31.20 2.18 0.30
C ASP A 440 -30.55 0.76 0.32
N PRO A 441 -30.82 -0.06 1.35
CA PRO A 441 -30.09 -1.31 1.61
C PRO A 441 -30.30 -2.40 0.55
N ALA A 442 -31.30 -2.23 -0.32
CA ALA A 442 -31.60 -3.12 -1.45
C ALA A 442 -30.86 -2.70 -2.75
N ASN A 443 -30.12 -1.58 -2.75
CA ASN A 443 -29.39 -1.12 -3.92
C ASN A 443 -28.24 -2.08 -4.26
N ALA A 444 -28.10 -2.40 -5.56
CA ALA A 444 -27.00 -3.22 -6.06
C ALA A 444 -25.61 -2.66 -5.72
N ALA A 445 -25.50 -1.34 -5.52
CA ALA A 445 -24.29 -0.69 -5.03
C ALA A 445 -23.76 -1.26 -3.71
N PHE A 446 -24.64 -1.74 -2.81
CA PHE A 446 -24.28 -2.30 -1.51
C PHE A 446 -24.25 -3.84 -1.49
N GLY A 447 -24.31 -4.50 -2.66
CA GLY A 447 -24.08 -5.95 -2.78
C GLY A 447 -22.70 -6.34 -2.26
N SER A 448 -22.63 -7.28 -1.32
CA SER A 448 -21.40 -7.69 -0.62
C SER A 448 -20.59 -6.52 -0.03
N SER A 449 -21.27 -5.47 0.42
CA SER A 449 -20.69 -4.30 1.08
C SER A 449 -21.60 -3.87 2.25
N ARG A 450 -21.07 -3.06 3.17
CA ARG A 450 -21.84 -2.45 4.26
C ARG A 450 -22.89 -1.47 3.70
N LYS A 451 -24.01 -1.29 4.41
CA LYS A 451 -25.11 -0.36 4.06
C LYS A 451 -25.06 0.82 5.03
N PRO A 452 -24.92 2.07 4.55
CA PRO A 452 -24.76 3.25 5.41
C PRO A 452 -25.88 3.39 6.44
N LEU A 453 -25.49 3.64 7.69
CA LEU A 453 -26.37 3.81 8.84
C LEU A 453 -26.60 5.32 9.09
N VAL A 454 -27.85 5.75 9.25
CA VAL A 454 -28.18 7.16 9.55
C VAL A 454 -29.05 7.29 10.80
N GLY A 455 -28.83 8.37 11.56
CA GLY A 455 -29.60 8.71 12.75
C GLY A 455 -29.84 10.21 12.94
N GLU A 456 -30.95 10.54 13.62
CA GLU A 456 -31.28 11.90 14.08
C GLU A 456 -30.74 12.16 15.48
N PHE A 457 -29.68 12.96 15.58
CA PHE A 457 -29.14 13.43 16.85
C PHE A 457 -29.68 14.82 17.18
N VAL A 458 -29.97 15.08 18.46
CA VAL A 458 -30.41 16.40 18.94
C VAL A 458 -29.46 16.94 19.99
N PHE A 459 -28.74 18.00 19.63
CA PHE A 459 -27.85 18.74 20.50
C PHE A 459 -28.45 20.12 20.79
N ARG A 460 -28.71 20.44 22.06
CA ARG A 460 -29.22 21.75 22.51
C ARG A 460 -30.49 22.24 21.78
N GLY A 461 -31.31 21.32 21.23
CA GLY A 461 -32.52 21.63 20.46
C GLY A 461 -32.31 21.82 18.93
N LYS A 462 -31.10 21.59 18.43
CA LYS A 462 -30.74 21.52 17.01
C LYS A 462 -30.65 20.04 16.58
N THR A 463 -31.14 19.73 15.40
CA THR A 463 -31.10 18.37 14.83
C THR A 463 -29.91 18.27 13.89
N VAL A 464 -29.05 17.29 14.11
CA VAL A 464 -27.92 16.94 13.25
C VAL A 464 -28.17 15.53 12.70
N PHE A 465 -28.12 15.39 11.38
CA PHE A 465 -28.18 14.09 10.72
C PHE A 465 -26.76 13.56 10.58
N VAL A 466 -26.51 12.38 11.14
CA VAL A 466 -25.20 11.73 11.05
C VAL A 466 -25.37 10.43 10.26
N ILE A 467 -24.60 10.29 9.19
CA ILE A 467 -24.58 9.13 8.29
C ILE A 467 -23.21 8.47 8.45
N ALA A 468 -23.15 7.32 9.10
CA ALA A 468 -21.98 6.45 9.18
C ALA A 468 -21.88 5.60 7.91
N ASN A 469 -20.68 5.56 7.32
CA ASN A 469 -20.38 4.87 6.07
C ASN A 469 -19.22 3.89 6.28
N HIS A 470 -19.18 2.83 5.48
CA HIS A 470 -17.97 2.03 5.31
C HIS A 470 -17.99 1.42 3.91
N LEU A 471 -17.45 2.15 2.94
CA LEU A 471 -17.61 1.83 1.52
C LEU A 471 -16.85 0.55 1.11
N ASN A 472 -17.03 0.10 -0.14
CA ASN A 472 -16.30 -1.04 -0.66
C ASN A 472 -14.78 -0.77 -0.71
N SER A 473 -13.99 -1.76 -0.29
CA SER A 473 -12.56 -1.62 -0.11
C SER A 473 -11.81 -1.37 -1.42
N LYS A 474 -10.55 -0.91 -1.34
CA LYS A 474 -9.65 -0.80 -2.51
C LYS A 474 -9.14 -2.15 -3.02
N GLY A 475 -9.65 -3.28 -2.49
CA GLY A 475 -9.31 -4.62 -2.94
C GLY A 475 -9.65 -4.82 -4.43
N GLY A 476 -8.68 -5.28 -5.21
CA GLY A 476 -8.81 -5.40 -6.68
C GLY A 476 -8.44 -4.13 -7.46
N ASP A 477 -8.06 -3.05 -6.79
CA ASP A 477 -7.27 -1.98 -7.43
C ASP A 477 -5.80 -2.44 -7.58
N GLN A 478 -5.14 -1.99 -8.64
CA GLN A 478 -3.73 -2.31 -8.91
C GLN A 478 -2.80 -1.32 -8.17
N GLY A 479 -1.70 -1.85 -7.64
CA GLY A 479 -0.67 -1.05 -6.94
C GLY A 479 0.01 -0.03 -7.87
N LEU A 480 0.64 1.00 -7.28
CA LEU A 480 1.28 2.07 -8.08
C LEU A 480 2.36 1.54 -9.02
N THR A 481 3.10 0.50 -8.63
CA THR A 481 4.15 -0.16 -9.42
C THR A 481 3.62 -1.26 -10.36
N ALA A 482 2.32 -1.29 -10.66
CA ALA A 482 1.73 -2.27 -11.57
C ALA A 482 2.31 -2.17 -13.00
N GLN A 483 2.24 -3.28 -13.73
CA GLN A 483 2.64 -3.34 -15.14
C GLN A 483 1.71 -2.55 -16.08
N TYR A 484 0.58 -2.05 -15.58
CA TYR A 484 -0.38 -1.23 -16.31
C TYR A 484 -0.33 0.20 -15.78
N GLN A 485 -0.17 1.19 -16.67
CA GLN A 485 -0.02 2.59 -16.31
C GLN A 485 -0.95 3.50 -17.14
N PRO A 486 -1.88 4.24 -16.50
CA PRO A 486 -2.14 4.29 -15.07
C PRO A 486 -2.71 2.96 -14.50
N PRO A 487 -2.52 2.65 -13.22
CA PRO A 487 -3.02 1.41 -12.61
C PRO A 487 -4.54 1.34 -12.62
N SER A 488 -5.10 0.16 -12.91
CA SER A 488 -6.54 -0.08 -12.94
C SER A 488 -7.15 -0.02 -11.53
N ARG A 489 -8.27 0.69 -11.37
CA ARG A 489 -8.97 0.85 -10.09
C ARG A 489 -10.38 0.26 -10.16
N SER A 490 -10.45 -1.07 -10.28
CA SER A 490 -11.70 -1.78 -10.54
C SER A 490 -12.77 -1.55 -9.45
N SER A 491 -12.36 -1.29 -8.20
CA SER A 491 -13.27 -1.07 -7.08
C SER A 491 -13.91 0.32 -7.04
N GLU A 492 -13.37 1.32 -7.76
CA GLU A 492 -13.97 2.66 -7.89
C GLU A 492 -15.38 2.56 -8.51
N VAL A 493 -15.64 1.60 -9.41
CA VAL A 493 -16.95 1.42 -10.05
C VAL A 493 -18.07 1.18 -9.02
N GLN A 494 -17.82 0.38 -7.99
CA GLN A 494 -18.79 0.15 -6.92
C GLN A 494 -18.85 1.36 -5.95
N ARG A 495 -17.71 1.92 -5.55
CA ARG A 495 -17.67 3.12 -4.68
C ARG A 495 -18.42 4.31 -5.29
N HIS A 496 -18.31 4.54 -6.60
CA HIS A 496 -19.05 5.60 -7.29
C HIS A 496 -20.57 5.40 -7.22
N ALA A 497 -21.06 4.16 -7.34
CA ALA A 497 -22.48 3.85 -7.19
C ALA A 497 -22.97 4.03 -5.73
N GLN A 498 -22.16 3.62 -4.75
CA GLN A 498 -22.44 3.80 -3.32
C GLN A 498 -22.50 5.30 -2.95
N ALA A 499 -21.49 6.07 -3.38
CA ALA A 499 -21.43 7.52 -3.23
C ALA A 499 -22.64 8.22 -3.85
N THR A 500 -23.10 7.76 -5.02
CA THR A 500 -24.29 8.31 -5.69
C THR A 500 -25.55 8.11 -4.86
N ALA A 501 -25.73 6.93 -4.24
CA ALA A 501 -26.87 6.65 -3.37
C ALA A 501 -26.85 7.51 -2.09
N ILE A 502 -25.68 7.62 -1.43
CA ILE A 502 -25.47 8.45 -0.23
C ILE A 502 -25.72 9.92 -0.54
N HIS A 503 -25.13 10.46 -1.62
CA HIS A 503 -25.33 11.83 -2.07
C HIS A 503 -26.82 12.13 -2.33
N SER A 504 -27.52 11.23 -3.04
CA SER A 504 -28.95 11.38 -3.33
C SER A 504 -29.78 11.49 -2.04
N PHE A 505 -29.48 10.66 -1.04
CA PHE A 505 -30.15 10.73 0.25
C PHE A 505 -29.84 12.02 1.04
N VAL A 506 -28.59 12.50 1.00
CA VAL A 506 -28.22 13.81 1.59
C VAL A 506 -28.96 14.95 0.88
N LYS A 507 -29.13 14.85 -0.45
CA LYS A 507 -29.91 15.81 -1.22
C LYS A 507 -31.38 15.84 -0.80
N ASP A 508 -32.02 14.70 -0.52
CA ASP A 508 -33.40 14.65 0.00
C ASP A 508 -33.52 15.37 1.35
N ILE A 509 -32.52 15.28 2.23
CA ILE A 509 -32.47 16.05 3.49
C ILE A 509 -32.41 17.55 3.19
N LEU A 510 -31.54 17.98 2.27
CA LEU A 510 -31.31 19.40 1.95
C LEU A 510 -32.45 20.03 1.13
N ASP A 511 -33.09 19.30 0.22
CA ASP A 511 -34.33 19.73 -0.46
C ASP A 511 -35.47 19.88 0.56
N THR A 512 -35.53 19.00 1.56
CA THR A 512 -36.50 19.09 2.66
C THR A 512 -36.19 20.24 3.62
N GLN A 513 -34.92 20.48 3.96
CA GLN A 513 -34.45 21.58 4.82
C GLN A 513 -33.06 22.07 4.35
N LYS A 514 -33.02 23.19 3.63
CA LYS A 514 -31.80 23.75 2.99
C LYS A 514 -30.66 24.14 3.95
N ASN A 515 -30.95 24.16 5.25
CA ASN A 515 -30.02 24.39 6.34
C ASN A 515 -30.11 23.25 7.37
N ALA A 516 -30.15 22.01 6.90
CA ALA A 516 -29.93 20.84 7.74
C ALA A 516 -28.43 20.63 7.96
N ASP A 517 -28.07 20.45 9.22
CA ASP A 517 -26.72 20.05 9.61
C ASP A 517 -26.61 18.56 9.31
N VAL A 518 -25.86 18.21 8.27
CA VAL A 518 -25.65 16.82 7.83
C VAL A 518 -24.16 16.54 7.86
N ILE A 519 -23.81 15.42 8.46
CA ILE A 519 -22.45 14.88 8.52
C ILE A 519 -22.49 13.49 7.91
N ALA A 520 -21.79 13.29 6.80
CA ALA A 520 -21.51 11.97 6.26
C ALA A 520 -20.06 11.62 6.60
N LEU A 521 -19.85 10.65 7.47
CA LEU A 521 -18.53 10.25 7.93
C LEU A 521 -18.33 8.74 7.87
N GLY A 522 -17.08 8.31 7.97
CA GLY A 522 -16.70 6.91 7.96
C GLY A 522 -15.46 6.66 7.12
N ASP A 523 -15.07 5.39 7.03
CA ASP A 523 -14.16 4.92 6.00
C ASP A 523 -14.83 5.00 4.61
N ILE A 524 -14.40 5.97 3.81
CA ILE A 524 -14.85 6.18 2.44
C ILE A 524 -14.05 5.30 1.46
N ASN A 525 -13.00 4.63 1.94
CA ASN A 525 -12.06 3.80 1.19
C ASN A 525 -11.46 4.53 -0.03
N ASP A 526 -11.36 5.86 0.04
CA ASP A 526 -10.88 6.67 -1.07
C ASP A 526 -10.34 8.04 -0.66
N PHE A 527 -9.49 8.60 -1.52
CA PHE A 527 -8.75 9.83 -1.27
C PHE A 527 -9.63 11.07 -1.40
N GLU A 528 -9.31 12.18 -0.70
CA GLU A 528 -10.17 13.38 -0.70
C GLU A 528 -10.24 14.11 -2.06
N PHE A 529 -9.36 13.72 -3.00
CA PHE A 529 -9.31 14.18 -4.39
C PHE A 529 -9.87 13.17 -5.42
N SER A 530 -10.34 11.99 -4.99
CA SER A 530 -10.92 10.95 -5.86
C SER A 530 -12.27 11.38 -6.45
N ASP A 531 -12.74 10.63 -7.46
CA ASP A 531 -14.07 10.86 -8.05
C ASP A 531 -15.21 10.38 -7.12
N THR A 532 -15.00 9.33 -6.32
CA THR A 532 -15.90 8.93 -5.20
C THR A 532 -16.26 10.12 -4.31
N VAL A 533 -15.27 10.92 -3.90
CA VAL A 533 -15.49 12.08 -3.02
C VAL A 533 -16.18 13.23 -3.75
N LYS A 534 -15.86 13.46 -5.03
CA LYS A 534 -16.56 14.48 -5.85
C LYS A 534 -18.05 14.14 -6.01
N ILE A 535 -18.39 12.84 -6.16
CA ILE A 535 -19.77 12.37 -6.20
C ILE A 535 -20.48 12.62 -4.85
N LEU A 536 -19.81 12.42 -3.71
CA LEU A 536 -20.37 12.77 -2.40
C LEU A 536 -20.59 14.29 -2.24
N GLU A 537 -19.59 15.10 -2.62
CA GLU A 537 -19.64 16.58 -2.53
C GLU A 537 -20.70 17.21 -3.44
N GLY A 538 -20.91 16.66 -4.63
CA GLY A 538 -21.89 17.14 -5.61
C GLY A 538 -21.62 18.55 -6.13
N ASP A 539 -22.68 19.34 -6.28
CA ASP A 539 -22.60 20.78 -6.60
C ASP A 539 -22.32 21.63 -5.33
N GLY A 540 -22.09 20.97 -4.19
CA GLY A 540 -21.80 21.58 -2.89
C GLY A 540 -22.77 21.20 -1.78
N GLU A 541 -23.57 20.14 -1.95
CA GLU A 541 -24.38 19.51 -0.91
C GLU A 541 -23.55 19.04 0.30
N LEU A 542 -22.30 18.62 0.05
CA LEU A 542 -21.32 18.27 1.06
C LEU A 542 -19.95 18.88 0.74
N TRP A 543 -19.05 18.81 1.71
CA TRP A 543 -17.64 19.17 1.55
C TRP A 543 -16.79 18.40 2.56
N SER A 544 -15.71 17.76 2.10
CA SER A 544 -14.82 16.95 2.95
C SER A 544 -13.97 17.84 3.87
N ALA A 545 -14.17 17.69 5.19
CA ALA A 545 -13.61 18.57 6.21
C ALA A 545 -12.07 18.50 6.32
N ILE A 546 -11.46 17.38 5.90
CA ILE A 546 -10.00 17.24 5.76
C ILE A 546 -9.39 18.29 4.81
N LYS A 547 -10.21 18.87 3.91
CA LYS A 547 -9.80 19.98 3.04
C LYS A 547 -9.61 21.31 3.78
N SER A 548 -9.94 21.40 5.07
CA SER A 548 -9.54 22.49 5.97
C SER A 548 -8.06 22.43 6.37
N LEU A 549 -7.49 21.23 6.47
CA LEU A 549 -6.10 21.04 6.89
C LEU A 549 -5.12 21.44 5.78
N PRO A 550 -3.90 21.89 6.13
CA PRO A 550 -2.77 21.95 5.20
C PRO A 550 -2.57 20.62 4.47
N LYS A 551 -2.15 20.64 3.18
CA LYS A 551 -1.96 19.43 2.38
C LYS A 551 -1.06 18.37 3.04
N SER A 552 -0.11 18.80 3.87
CA SER A 552 0.80 17.93 4.61
C SER A 552 0.16 17.17 5.76
N GLU A 553 -1.09 17.47 6.11
CA GLU A 553 -1.81 16.93 7.29
C GLU A 553 -3.10 16.21 6.84
N ARG A 554 -3.21 15.87 5.55
CA ARG A 554 -4.36 15.15 4.96
C ARG A 554 -4.04 13.69 4.82
N TYR A 555 -4.18 12.97 5.93
CA TYR A 555 -4.12 11.52 5.96
C TYR A 555 -4.85 10.98 7.19
N SER A 556 -5.19 9.70 7.12
CA SER A 556 -5.54 8.83 8.25
C SER A 556 -4.93 7.43 8.14
N TYR A 557 -4.20 7.16 7.05
CA TYR A 557 -3.72 5.84 6.68
C TYR A 557 -2.28 5.90 6.16
N VAL A 558 -1.50 4.81 6.28
CA VAL A 558 -0.14 4.72 5.73
C VAL A 558 0.05 3.45 4.89
N TYR A 559 -0.36 3.49 3.62
CA TYR A 559 -0.22 2.36 2.70
C TYR A 559 1.15 2.34 2.00
N GLN A 560 1.94 1.30 2.21
CA GLN A 560 3.26 1.11 1.57
C GLN A 560 4.19 2.34 1.73
N GLY A 561 4.09 3.06 2.84
CA GLY A 561 4.86 4.30 3.05
C GLY A 561 4.40 5.53 2.24
N ASN A 562 3.21 5.51 1.65
CA ASN A 562 2.45 6.73 1.39
C ASN A 562 1.57 7.03 2.61
N ALA A 563 1.58 8.26 3.12
CA ALA A 563 0.49 8.76 3.97
C ALA A 563 -0.71 9.14 3.08
N GLN A 564 -1.91 8.65 3.40
CA GLN A 564 -3.11 8.72 2.55
C GLN A 564 -4.39 8.98 3.35
N THR A 565 -5.41 9.53 2.71
CA THR A 565 -6.78 9.64 3.23
C THR A 565 -7.59 8.38 2.84
N LEU A 566 -8.27 7.74 3.79
CA LEU A 566 -9.36 6.77 3.52
C LEU A 566 -10.64 7.20 4.24
N ASP A 567 -10.55 7.39 5.55
CA ASP A 567 -11.59 7.96 6.40
C ASP A 567 -11.80 9.43 6.09
N GLN A 568 -13.05 9.89 6.11
CA GLN A 568 -13.39 11.30 5.94
C GLN A 568 -14.60 11.69 6.78
N ILE A 569 -14.66 12.97 7.16
CA ILE A 569 -15.87 13.62 7.65
C ILE A 569 -16.30 14.66 6.61
N LEU A 570 -17.43 14.45 5.94
CA LEU A 570 -18.01 15.40 4.99
C LEU A 570 -19.18 16.15 5.64
N VAL A 571 -19.24 17.47 5.45
CA VAL A 571 -20.18 18.35 6.16
C VAL A 571 -21.04 19.20 5.22
N SER A 572 -22.30 19.44 5.61
CA SER A 572 -23.23 20.27 4.84
C SER A 572 -22.90 21.77 4.87
N PRO A 573 -23.46 22.59 3.95
CA PRO A 573 -23.17 24.02 3.89
C PRO A 573 -23.59 24.86 5.10
N SER A 574 -24.47 24.37 5.97
CA SER A 574 -24.80 25.07 7.23
C SER A 574 -23.65 24.94 8.22
N ILE A 575 -23.08 23.74 8.39
CA ILE A 575 -21.89 23.50 9.20
C ILE A 575 -20.70 24.28 8.62
N ARG A 576 -20.39 24.09 7.32
CA ARG A 576 -19.21 24.67 6.67
C ARG A 576 -19.16 26.20 6.65
N ARG A 577 -20.32 26.87 6.63
CA ARG A 577 -20.41 28.34 6.40
C ARG A 577 -21.19 29.12 7.47
N GLY A 578 -21.96 28.43 8.31
CA GLY A 578 -22.75 29.02 9.40
C GLY A 578 -22.16 28.79 10.79
N CYS A 579 -21.19 27.89 10.92
CA CYS A 579 -20.51 27.57 12.18
C CYS A 579 -19.02 27.85 12.08
N ASP A 580 -18.40 28.26 13.18
CA ASP A 580 -16.99 27.92 13.40
C ASP A 580 -16.93 26.40 13.59
N PHE A 581 -16.12 25.72 12.77
CA PHE A 581 -15.81 24.30 12.96
C PHE A 581 -14.29 24.09 13.01
N GLU A 582 -13.88 23.09 13.78
CA GLU A 582 -12.54 22.53 13.78
C GLU A 582 -12.64 21.07 13.32
N TYR A 583 -11.62 20.60 12.62
CA TYR A 583 -11.47 19.22 12.19
C TYR A 583 -10.03 18.77 12.49
N ASP A 584 -9.85 17.50 12.84
CA ASP A 584 -8.57 16.93 13.27
C ASP A 584 -8.46 15.46 12.83
N SER A 585 -7.32 15.09 12.24
CA SER A 585 -6.89 13.68 12.06
C SER A 585 -5.98 13.35 13.23
N VAL A 586 -6.43 12.53 14.17
CA VAL A 586 -5.73 12.38 15.45
C VAL A 586 -4.72 11.25 15.33
N HIS A 587 -3.46 11.58 15.00
CA HIS A 587 -2.46 10.58 14.63
C HIS A 587 -2.03 9.71 15.81
N VAL A 588 -2.62 8.53 15.92
CA VAL A 588 -2.43 7.58 17.03
C VAL A 588 -2.17 6.16 16.58
N ASN A 589 -2.24 5.85 15.29
CA ASN A 589 -2.22 4.49 14.75
C ASN A 589 -1.30 4.36 13.53
N ALA A 590 -1.66 4.96 12.39
CA ALA A 590 -1.12 4.59 11.08
C ALA A 590 0.40 4.82 10.92
N GLU A 591 1.00 5.63 11.77
CA GLU A 591 2.43 5.96 11.77
C GLU A 591 3.30 5.09 12.69
N PHE A 592 2.69 4.22 13.49
CA PHE A 592 3.34 3.43 14.54
C PHE A 592 3.53 1.98 14.09
N ASN A 593 4.44 1.23 14.72
CA ASN A 593 4.59 -0.21 14.52
C ASN A 593 3.58 -1.01 15.37
N ASP A 594 3.28 -0.50 16.57
CA ASP A 594 2.40 -1.06 17.57
C ASP A 594 0.96 -0.58 17.35
N GLN A 595 0.41 -0.84 16.17
CA GLN A 595 -0.93 -0.43 15.77
C GLN A 595 -2.01 -1.26 16.50
N ILE A 596 -3.16 -0.63 16.78
CA ILE A 596 -4.40 -1.32 17.27
C ILE A 596 -5.56 -1.22 16.27
N SER A 597 -5.34 -0.45 15.21
CA SER A 597 -6.09 -0.36 13.96
C SER A 597 -5.09 0.28 12.99
N ASP A 598 -5.17 -0.03 11.70
CA ASP A 598 -4.35 0.64 10.68
C ASP A 598 -4.85 2.07 10.33
N HIS A 599 -6.03 2.47 10.84
CA HIS A 599 -6.63 3.80 10.66
C HIS A 599 -6.41 4.75 11.86
N ASP A 600 -6.05 6.01 11.58
CA ASP A 600 -6.15 7.12 12.53
C ASP A 600 -7.60 7.66 12.62
N PRO A 601 -8.20 7.78 13.81
CA PRO A 601 -9.54 8.33 13.97
C PRO A 601 -9.58 9.83 13.72
N GLN A 602 -10.76 10.32 13.31
CA GLN A 602 -10.98 11.72 12.96
C GLN A 602 -12.06 12.34 13.85
N VAL A 603 -11.97 13.65 14.12
CA VAL A 603 -13.01 14.38 14.86
C VAL A 603 -13.34 15.74 14.25
N LEU A 604 -14.63 16.08 14.27
CA LEU A 604 -15.18 17.39 13.94
C LEU A 604 -15.77 18.01 15.22
N ARG A 605 -15.39 19.25 15.55
CA ARG A 605 -16.03 20.09 16.59
C ARG A 605 -16.71 21.28 15.94
N PHE A 606 -17.99 21.52 16.21
CA PHE A 606 -18.72 22.67 15.65
C PHE A 606 -19.91 23.09 16.54
N ARG A 607 -20.57 24.21 16.23
CA ARG A 607 -21.70 24.74 17.04
C ARG A 607 -23.01 24.77 16.23
N PRO A 608 -23.89 23.75 16.35
CA PRO A 608 -25.16 23.64 15.62
C PRO A 608 -26.12 24.83 15.79
#